data_AF-A0AA43EGT6-F1
#
_entry.id   AF-A0AA43EGT6-F1
#
_cell.length_a   1.000
_cell.length_b   1.000
_cell.length_c   1.000
_cell.angle_alpha   90.00
_cell.angle_beta   90.00
_cell.angle_gamma   90.00
#
_symmetry.space_group_name_H-M   'P 1'
#
loop_
_entity.id
_entity.type
_entity.pdbx_description
1 polymer ?
#
loop_
_entity_poly.entity_id
_entity_poly.type
_entity_poly.pdbx_seq_one_letter_code
_entity_poly.pdbx_strand_id
1 'polypeptide(L)'
;MYCKYCGREVDDKAELCVHCGRRIRSSVSAVITDSELTRLKPQREPKSPGLAGFLGFVLSWLLMGPVGYIYLGQWNWFFITLVISVLVYILTFGVAYALFPFVFAFHQYQMARELNEMITPRQTPASDEPGQAAGGAEPTHTPYSQD
;
A
#
# COMPACT_ATOMS: atom_id res chain seq x y z
N MET A 1 19.01 -9.45 -39.35
CA MET A 1 18.10 -10.32 -38.55
C MET A 1 16.77 -10.49 -39.27
N TYR A 2 15.90 -11.42 -38.86
CA TYR A 2 14.55 -11.56 -39.44
C TYR A 2 13.46 -11.11 -38.47
N CYS A 3 12.42 -10.44 -38.96
CA CYS A 3 11.29 -10.02 -38.15
C CYS A 3 10.46 -11.23 -37.69
N LYS A 4 10.30 -11.41 -36.37
CA LYS A 4 9.51 -12.50 -35.77
C LYS A 4 8.01 -12.48 -36.14
N TYR A 5 7.50 -11.35 -36.63
CA TYR A 5 6.08 -11.19 -36.95
C TYR A 5 5.75 -11.37 -38.43
N CYS A 6 6.66 -11.01 -39.34
CA CYS A 6 6.40 -11.06 -40.79
C CYS A 6 7.43 -11.85 -41.59
N GLY A 7 8.50 -12.35 -40.96
CA GLY A 7 9.50 -13.21 -41.59
C GLY A 7 10.47 -12.51 -42.54
N ARG A 8 10.34 -11.19 -42.75
CA ARG A 8 11.24 -10.44 -43.66
C ARG A 8 12.55 -10.06 -42.98
N GLU A 9 13.58 -9.90 -43.80
CA GLU A 9 14.90 -9.44 -43.36
C GLU A 9 14.81 -7.98 -42.88
N VAL A 10 15.45 -7.70 -41.76
CA VAL A 10 15.52 -6.39 -41.14
C VAL A 10 16.94 -6.16 -40.61
N ASP A 11 17.38 -4.91 -40.69
CA ASP A 11 18.66 -4.47 -40.13
C ASP A 11 18.78 -4.83 -38.64
N ASP A 12 19.96 -5.26 -38.21
CA ASP A 12 20.23 -5.70 -36.83
C ASP A 12 20.10 -4.57 -35.79
N LYS A 13 20.15 -3.31 -36.22
CA LYS A 13 19.96 -2.13 -35.36
C LYS A 13 18.55 -1.57 -35.41
N ALA A 14 17.65 -2.13 -36.22
CA ALA A 14 16.30 -1.61 -36.37
C ALA A 14 15.43 -1.89 -35.13
N GLU A 15 14.87 -0.82 -34.54
CA GLU A 15 13.90 -0.94 -33.45
C GLU A 15 12.51 -1.36 -33.95
N LEU A 16 12.18 -0.99 -35.20
CA LEU A 16 10.89 -1.20 -35.83
C LEU A 16 11.06 -1.90 -37.19
N CYS A 17 10.17 -2.82 -37.51
CA CYS A 17 10.13 -3.43 -38.83
C CYS A 17 9.52 -2.45 -39.85
N VAL A 18 10.28 -2.06 -40.87
CA VAL A 18 9.80 -1.21 -41.96
C VAL A 18 8.73 -1.88 -42.83
N HIS A 19 8.59 -3.21 -42.76
CA HIS A 19 7.65 -3.96 -43.58
C HIS A 19 6.29 -4.20 -42.92
N CYS A 20 6.24 -4.37 -41.60
CA CYS A 20 4.99 -4.64 -40.88
C CYS A 20 4.67 -3.63 -39.77
N GLY A 21 5.57 -2.68 -39.51
CA GLY A 21 5.38 -1.63 -38.50
C GLY A 21 5.48 -2.11 -37.04
N ARG A 22 5.85 -3.37 -36.78
CA ARG A 22 5.98 -3.90 -35.41
C ARG A 22 7.39 -3.69 -34.86
N ARG A 23 7.50 -3.38 -33.55
CA ARG A 23 8.78 -3.27 -32.85
C ARG A 23 9.43 -4.65 -32.73
N ILE A 24 10.71 -4.74 -33.09
CA ILE A 24 11.48 -6.00 -33.11
C ILE A 24 12.42 -6.07 -31.92
N ARG A 25 12.94 -4.90 -31.50
CA ARG A 25 13.79 -4.77 -30.33
C ARG A 25 12.92 -4.35 -29.15
N SER A 26 12.54 -5.33 -28.33
CA SER A 26 11.98 -5.03 -27.01
C SER A 26 13.11 -4.46 -26.15
N SER A 27 13.13 -3.15 -25.93
CA SER A 27 13.90 -2.61 -24.82
C SER A 27 13.42 -3.30 -23.55
N VAL A 28 14.35 -3.72 -22.70
CA VAL A 28 14.09 -4.45 -21.45
C VAL A 28 13.02 -3.75 -20.60
N SER A 29 12.86 -2.42 -20.74
CA SER A 29 11.79 -1.62 -20.14
C SER A 29 10.37 -2.06 -20.50
N ALA A 30 10.11 -2.52 -21.73
CA ALA A 30 8.77 -3.01 -22.10
C ALA A 30 8.46 -4.37 -21.44
N VAL A 31 9.47 -5.22 -21.25
CA VAL A 31 9.32 -6.53 -20.59
C VAL A 31 9.09 -6.37 -19.08
N ILE A 32 9.72 -5.38 -18.45
CA ILE A 32 9.48 -5.08 -17.03
C ILE A 32 8.04 -4.60 -16.79
N THR A 33 7.44 -3.90 -17.77
CA THR A 33 6.07 -3.40 -17.64
C THR A 33 5.02 -4.51 -17.72
N ASP A 34 5.33 -5.64 -18.38
CA ASP A 34 4.43 -6.79 -18.57
C ASP A 34 4.73 -7.95 -17.59
N SER A 35 5.81 -7.85 -16.81
CA SER A 35 6.16 -8.87 -15.84
C SER A 35 5.23 -8.80 -14.63
N GLU A 36 4.32 -9.77 -14.53
CA GLU A 36 3.49 -10.15 -13.36
C GLU A 36 4.26 -10.20 -12.00
N LEU A 37 5.60 -10.14 -12.01
CA LEU A 37 6.43 -9.92 -10.81
C LEU A 37 6.32 -8.50 -10.22
N THR A 38 5.78 -7.53 -10.96
CA THR A 38 5.34 -6.23 -10.42
C THR A 38 3.85 -6.21 -10.08
N ARG A 39 3.13 -7.33 -10.27
CA ARG A 39 1.76 -7.56 -9.74
C ARG A 39 1.78 -8.00 -8.28
N LEU A 40 2.72 -7.48 -7.51
CA LEU A 40 2.42 -7.14 -6.12
C LEU A 40 1.37 -6.03 -6.20
N LYS A 41 0.09 -6.40 -6.25
CA LYS A 41 -1.02 -5.46 -6.05
C LYS A 41 -0.62 -4.63 -4.81
N PRO A 42 -0.30 -3.33 -4.95
CA PRO A 42 -0.10 -2.52 -3.77
C PRO A 42 -1.50 -2.44 -3.16
N GLN A 43 -1.79 -3.34 -2.23
CA GLN A 43 -2.99 -3.34 -1.41
C GLN A 43 -2.89 -2.11 -0.51
N ARG A 44 -3.11 -0.93 -1.11
CA ARG A 44 -3.47 0.28 -0.39
C ARG A 44 -4.97 0.21 -0.19
N GLU A 45 -5.37 -0.72 0.66
CA GLU A 45 -6.69 -0.68 1.27
C GLU A 45 -6.82 0.68 1.99
N PRO A 46 -7.96 1.37 1.84
CA PRO A 46 -8.18 2.65 2.50
C PRO A 46 -8.03 2.43 4.01
N LYS A 47 -7.06 3.12 4.61
CA LYS A 47 -6.78 2.98 6.05
C LYS A 47 -7.79 3.86 6.79
N SER A 48 -8.49 3.31 7.77
CA SER A 48 -9.47 4.09 8.51
C SER A 48 -8.76 5.19 9.32
N PRO A 49 -9.06 6.48 9.06
CA PRO A 49 -8.33 7.60 9.66
C PRO A 49 -8.58 7.69 11.18
N GLY A 50 -9.77 7.28 11.62
CA GLY A 50 -10.09 7.19 13.05
C GLY A 50 -9.27 6.13 13.78
N LEU A 51 -9.01 4.99 13.14
CA LEU A 51 -8.23 3.91 13.76
C LEU A 51 -6.75 4.30 13.89
N ALA A 52 -6.19 4.97 12.88
CA ALA A 52 -4.82 5.48 12.94
C ALA A 52 -4.64 6.51 14.08
N GLY A 53 -5.59 7.44 14.24
CA GLY A 53 -5.57 8.40 15.35
C GLY A 53 -5.70 7.72 16.73
N PHE A 54 -6.61 6.74 16.85
CA PHE A 54 -6.80 5.98 18.09
C PHE A 54 -5.57 5.15 18.47
N LEU A 55 -4.98 4.44 17.50
CA LEU A 55 -3.73 3.70 17.69
C LEU A 55 -2.59 4.65 18.09
N GLY A 56 -2.50 5.82 17.46
CA GLY A 56 -1.56 6.87 17.85
C GLY A 56 -1.72 7.30 19.31
N PHE A 57 -2.96 7.54 19.75
CA PHE A 57 -3.25 7.93 21.14
C PHE A 57 -2.93 6.81 22.15
N VAL A 58 -3.49 5.62 21.94
CA VAL A 58 -3.38 4.49 22.86
C VAL A 58 -1.96 3.95 22.93
N LEU A 59 -1.31 3.76 21.77
CA LEU A 59 0.05 3.23 21.72
C LEU A 59 1.07 4.27 22.17
N SER A 60 0.81 5.56 21.94
CA SER A 60 1.67 6.59 22.52
C SER A 60 1.58 6.61 24.03
N TRP A 61 0.40 6.41 24.64
CA TRP A 61 0.27 6.38 26.09
C TRP A 61 0.91 5.12 26.71
N LEU A 62 0.69 3.95 26.08
CA LEU A 62 1.08 2.65 26.62
C LEU A 62 2.53 2.25 26.30
N LEU A 63 3.02 2.56 25.11
CA LEU A 63 4.28 2.03 24.55
C LEU A 63 5.36 3.11 24.37
N MET A 64 5.18 4.29 24.95
CA MET A 64 6.23 5.30 25.04
C MET A 64 6.80 5.71 23.68
N GLY A 65 5.95 5.83 22.66
CA GLY A 65 6.49 6.22 21.36
C GLY A 65 5.60 6.14 20.13
N PRO A 66 6.23 6.36 18.95
CA PRO A 66 5.59 6.54 17.65
C PRO A 66 5.13 5.23 16.99
N VAL A 67 4.67 4.25 17.76
CA VAL A 67 4.32 2.91 17.22
C VAL A 67 3.20 2.98 16.19
N GLY A 68 2.30 3.98 16.27
CA GLY A 68 1.28 4.23 15.26
C GLY A 68 1.83 4.45 13.85
N TYR A 69 3.04 4.98 13.69
CA TYR A 69 3.65 5.19 12.36
C TYR A 69 4.02 3.86 11.66
N ILE A 70 4.23 2.79 12.43
CA ILE A 70 4.44 1.43 11.90
C ILE A 70 3.15 0.92 11.25
N TYR A 71 1.99 1.20 11.86
CA TYR A 71 0.68 0.85 11.29
C TYR A 71 0.44 1.53 9.93
N LEU A 72 0.89 2.77 9.79
CA LEU A 72 0.83 3.50 8.51
C LEU A 72 1.84 2.97 7.47
N GLY A 73 2.79 2.12 7.87
CA GLY A 73 3.85 1.58 7.00
C GLY A 73 4.98 2.58 6.72
N GLN A 74 5.05 3.68 7.48
CA GLN A 74 5.94 4.81 7.22
C GLN A 74 7.16 4.78 8.15
N TRP A 75 8.08 3.86 7.87
CA TRP A 75 9.27 3.59 8.70
C TRP A 75 10.21 4.78 8.90
N ASN A 76 10.38 5.64 7.90
CA ASN A 76 11.25 6.81 8.04
C ASN A 76 10.73 7.78 9.11
N TRP A 77 9.41 7.99 9.15
CA TRP A 77 8.79 8.86 10.15
C TRP A 77 8.83 8.26 11.56
N PHE A 78 8.74 6.94 11.67
CA PHE A 78 8.90 6.24 12.94
C PHE A 78 10.26 6.56 13.58
N PHE A 79 11.37 6.42 12.85
CA PHE A 79 12.70 6.66 13.43
C PHE A 79 12.93 8.13 13.78
N ILE A 80 12.49 9.06 12.92
CA ILE A 80 12.61 10.50 13.19
C ILE A 80 11.89 10.87 14.49
N THR A 81 10.63 10.45 14.63
CA THR A 81 9.82 10.77 15.80
C THR A 81 10.32 10.08 17.07
N LEU A 82 10.92 8.89 16.96
CA LEU A 82 11.52 8.17 18.09
C LEU A 82 12.77 8.88 18.62
N VAL A 83 13.64 9.36 17.73
CA VAL A 83 14.83 10.13 18.12
C VAL A 83 14.42 11.45 18.79
N ILE A 84 13.45 12.17 18.21
CA ILE A 84 12.93 13.42 18.77
C ILE A 84 12.27 13.16 20.13
N SER A 85 11.47 12.09 20.27
CA SER A 85 10.77 11.80 21.53
C SER A 85 11.75 11.50 22.67
N VAL A 86 12.81 10.73 22.41
CA VAL A 86 13.86 10.45 23.41
C VAL A 86 14.57 11.75 23.81
N LEU A 87 14.93 12.59 22.84
CA LEU A 87 15.61 13.86 23.10
C LEU A 87 14.72 14.80 23.92
N VAL A 88 13.46 14.99 23.53
CA VAL A 88 12.51 15.85 24.26
C VAL A 88 12.22 15.28 25.65
N TYR A 89 12.12 13.96 25.80
CA TYR A 89 11.91 13.32 27.10
C TYR A 89 13.03 13.67 28.08
N ILE A 90 14.29 13.56 27.64
CA ILE A 90 15.46 13.94 28.46
C ILE A 90 15.45 15.44 28.76
N LEU A 91 15.18 16.27 27.75
CA LEU A 91 15.29 17.73 27.86
C LEU A 91 14.19 18.36 28.72
N THR A 92 13.01 17.72 28.78
CA THR A 92 11.85 18.22 29.53
C THR A 92 11.59 17.47 30.83
N PHE A 93 12.49 16.54 31.21
CA PHE A 93 12.31 15.64 32.34
C PHE A 93 10.93 14.94 32.34
N GLY A 94 10.45 14.57 31.14
CA GLY A 94 9.18 13.88 30.95
C GLY A 94 7.92 14.74 31.08
N VAL A 95 8.01 16.04 31.38
CA VAL A 95 6.82 16.90 31.51
C VAL A 95 6.05 17.03 30.19
N ALA A 96 6.75 17.14 29.06
CA ALA A 96 6.13 17.26 27.74
C ALA A 96 5.41 15.96 27.31
N TYR A 97 5.69 14.84 27.96
CA TYR A 97 5.13 13.55 27.61
C TYR A 97 3.61 13.48 27.83
N ALA A 98 3.06 14.27 28.76
CA ALA A 98 1.62 14.37 28.97
C ALA A 98 0.84 14.93 27.74
N LEU A 99 1.52 15.71 26.89
CA LEU A 99 0.90 16.36 25.72
C LEU A 99 1.11 15.58 24.41
N PHE A 100 2.17 14.77 24.33
CA PHE A 100 2.52 13.99 23.14
C PHE A 100 1.42 13.05 22.61
N PRO A 101 0.65 12.33 23.44
CA PRO A 101 -0.44 11.48 22.96
C PRO A 101 -1.48 12.25 22.16
N PHE A 102 -1.82 13.47 22.59
CA PHE A 102 -2.76 14.33 21.89
C PHE A 102 -2.16 14.80 20.56
N VAL A 103 -0.92 15.30 20.58
CA VAL A 103 -0.21 15.76 19.38
C VAL A 103 -0.10 14.64 18.34
N PHE A 104 0.29 13.44 18.76
CA PHE A 104 0.40 12.29 17.86
C PHE A 104 -0.94 11.81 17.35
N ALA A 105 -2.00 11.82 18.16
CA ALA A 105 -3.35 11.47 17.70
C ALA A 105 -3.81 12.39 16.56
N PHE A 106 -3.63 13.71 16.71
CA PHE A 106 -3.99 14.68 15.67
C PHE A 106 -3.13 14.51 14.42
N HIS A 107 -1.82 14.35 14.57
CA HIS A 107 -0.90 14.21 13.44
C HIS A 107 -1.14 12.90 12.66
N GLN A 108 -1.35 11.78 13.36
CA GLN A 108 -1.67 10.48 12.74
C GLN A 108 -3.01 10.52 12.00
N TYR A 109 -4.01 11.20 12.56
CA TYR A 109 -5.30 11.41 11.90
C TYR A 109 -5.16 12.21 10.61
N GLN A 110 -4.42 13.33 10.64
CA GLN A 110 -4.17 14.16 9.46
C GLN A 110 -3.44 13.39 8.38
N MET A 111 -2.34 12.70 8.71
CA MET A 111 -1.61 11.89 7.73
C MET A 111 -2.46 10.77 7.12
N ALA A 112 -3.27 10.08 7.93
CA ALA A 112 -4.15 9.04 7.42
C ALA A 112 -5.20 9.60 6.46
N ARG A 113 -5.75 10.79 6.77
CA ARG A 113 -6.69 11.48 5.88
C ARG A 113 -6.03 11.88 4.55
N GLU A 114 -4.85 12.50 4.61
CA GLU A 114 -4.08 12.89 3.41
C GLU A 114 -3.72 11.66 2.55
N LEU A 115 -3.33 10.56 3.19
CA LEU A 115 -3.07 9.29 2.50
C LEU A 115 -4.30 8.79 1.75
N ASN A 116 -5.48 8.83 2.37
CA ASN A 116 -6.72 8.41 1.74
C ASN A 116 -7.09 9.33 0.56
N GLU A 117 -6.96 10.64 0.73
CA GLU A 117 -7.21 11.64 -0.34
C GLU A 117 -6.30 11.39 -1.56
N MET A 118 -5.07 10.92 -1.38
CA MET A 118 -4.16 10.56 -2.48
C MET A 118 -4.48 9.20 -3.15
N ILE A 119 -5.19 8.30 -2.48
CA ILE A 119 -5.54 6.96 -3.00
C ILE A 119 -6.85 7.01 -3.80
N THR A 120 -7.84 7.78 -3.34
CA THR A 120 -9.16 7.91 -3.96
C THR A 120 -9.16 8.30 -5.46
N PRO A 121 -8.34 9.23 -5.97
CA PRO A 121 -8.38 9.61 -7.39
C PRO A 121 -7.84 8.53 -8.35
N ARG A 122 -7.26 7.42 -7.86
CA ARG A 122 -6.83 6.28 -8.70
C ARG A 122 -7.81 5.10 -8.72
N GLN A 123 -8.81 5.09 -7.85
CA GLN A 123 -9.80 4.02 -7.77
C GLN A 123 -11.10 4.47 -8.45
N THR A 124 -11.11 4.49 -9.79
CA THR A 124 -12.38 4.48 -10.54
C THR A 124 -13.17 3.19 -10.19
N PRO A 125 -14.51 3.25 -10.17
CA PRO A 125 -15.36 2.36 -9.39
C PRO A 125 -15.56 1.03 -10.10
N ALA A 126 -14.90 -0.03 -9.64
CA ALA A 126 -15.19 -1.39 -10.07
C ALA A 126 -14.72 -2.42 -9.04
N SER A 127 -15.13 -2.29 -7.77
CA SER A 127 -15.30 -3.42 -6.84
C SER A 127 -15.63 -2.92 -5.42
N ASP A 128 -16.81 -2.33 -5.22
CA ASP A 128 -17.42 -2.26 -3.90
C ASP A 128 -18.49 -3.36 -3.85
N GLU A 129 -18.09 -4.57 -3.46
CA GLU A 129 -19.03 -5.54 -2.86
C GLU A 129 -18.79 -5.54 -1.34
N PRO A 130 -19.78 -5.09 -0.52
CA PRO A 130 -19.68 -5.12 0.93
C PRO A 130 -20.14 -6.49 1.44
N GLY A 131 -19.21 -7.41 1.64
CA GLY A 131 -19.47 -8.74 2.18
C GLY A 131 -19.02 -8.90 3.63
N GLN A 132 -19.64 -8.20 4.58
CA GLN A 132 -19.58 -8.62 5.99
C GLN A 132 -20.73 -8.03 6.80
N ALA A 133 -21.86 -8.72 6.73
CA ALA A 133 -22.93 -8.64 7.72
C ALA A 133 -23.04 -10.00 8.43
N ALA A 134 -23.24 -9.91 9.74
CA ALA A 134 -23.24 -10.97 10.72
C ALA A 134 -24.31 -12.06 10.51
N GLY A 135 -24.05 -13.22 11.12
CA GLY A 135 -25.07 -13.92 11.90
C GLY A 135 -25.56 -15.27 11.36
N GLY A 136 -25.28 -16.32 12.14
CA GLY A 136 -26.28 -17.33 12.50
C GLY A 136 -26.43 -18.56 11.61
N ALA A 137 -26.43 -19.71 12.29
CA ALA A 137 -27.06 -20.99 11.96
C ALA A 137 -26.25 -22.03 11.13
N GLU A 138 -25.84 -23.09 11.84
CA GLU A 138 -25.85 -24.52 11.44
C GLU A 138 -27.15 -24.94 10.67
N PRO A 139 -27.32 -26.16 10.09
CA PRO A 139 -26.48 -27.37 10.11
C PRO A 139 -26.43 -28.20 8.79
N THR A 140 -25.81 -29.39 8.90
CA THR A 140 -26.18 -30.70 8.28
C THR A 140 -25.48 -31.15 6.99
N HIS A 141 -24.74 -32.26 7.15
CA HIS A 141 -24.23 -33.16 6.13
C HIS A 141 -25.32 -34.08 5.57
N THR A 142 -25.37 -34.24 4.24
CA THR A 142 -25.78 -35.49 3.57
C THR A 142 -24.98 -35.66 2.27
N PRO A 143 -24.44 -36.85 1.96
CA PRO A 143 -23.83 -37.14 0.66
C PRO A 143 -24.86 -37.71 -0.32
N TYR A 144 -24.84 -37.23 -1.56
CA TYR A 144 -25.68 -37.68 -2.68
C TYR A 144 -25.00 -38.83 -3.46
N SER A 145 -25.82 -39.81 -3.83
CA SER A 145 -25.54 -40.99 -4.64
C SER A 145 -25.11 -40.63 -6.07
N GLN A 146 -24.16 -41.37 -6.66
CA GLN A 146 -23.94 -41.38 -8.10
C GLN A 146 -24.52 -42.69 -8.64
N ASP A 147 -25.43 -42.56 -9.60
CA ASP A 147 -25.84 -43.61 -10.53
C ASP A 147 -24.74 -43.88 -11.58
#